data_AF-A0A663EI74-F1
#
_entry.id   AF-A0A663EI74-F1
#
_cell.length_a   1.000
_cell.length_b   1.000
_cell.length_c   1.000
_cell.angle_alpha   90.00
_cell.angle_beta   90.00
_cell.angle_gamma   90.00
#
_symmetry.space_group_name_H-M   'P 1'
#
loop_
_entity.id
_entity.type
_entity.pdbx_description
1 polymer ?
#
loop_
_entity_poly.entity_id
_entity_poly.type
_entity_poly.pdbx_seq_one_letter_code
_entity_poly.pdbx_strand_id
1 'polypeptide(L)'
;MFLFYLVRRRSNIVKEMEKMKNKREEKRAQISEIRTKRAQEFDSSCPNWEFAQMIKEFRATLDCQPISITDPIEEHRICVCVRKRPLNKQELLKKECDVITVPSKSVLLVHEPKQKVDLTKYLETQAFRFDFSFDESSSNEMVYRFTARPLVETIFEGGKATCFAYGQTGSGKTHTMGGDFSGRAQNASKGIYAFASQDVFLLLNQPRYRSQDLEVYVTFFEIYNGKVFDLLNKKAKLRVLEDGKQQVQVVGLQERQVSCAEDVIRMIEMGSACRTSGQTFANASSSRSHACFQIILRRRGKLLGKFSLVDLAGNERGADTSSADRQTRMEGAEINKSLLALKECIRALGQNKSHTPFRESKLTQVLRDSFIGTNSRTCMIAMISPGMSSCEYTLNTLRYADRVKELSPHNGGGETQNQMETENEETETSGEGSGHNLSKDEEEDISPHMFNFREAMSQISEREEKVVEQLRELRQRMMTELDYLLGITEQPDYDLETFLSRAKDFVEASSRKLLSVRGMLVPVSD
;
A
#
# COMPACT_ATOMS: atom_id res chain seq x y z
N MET A 1 4.52 90.05 -15.41
CA MET A 1 5.26 89.32 -14.36
C MET A 1 4.23 88.68 -13.44
N PHE A 2 3.82 87.46 -13.76
CA PHE A 2 4.11 86.22 -13.02
C PHE A 2 3.04 85.82 -11.98
N LEU A 3 2.25 84.84 -12.43
CA LEU A 3 1.61 83.72 -11.72
C LEU A 3 0.85 83.98 -10.40
N PHE A 4 -0.48 84.04 -10.51
CA PHE A 4 -1.39 83.61 -9.45
C PHE A 4 -1.23 82.10 -9.19
N TYR A 5 -0.69 81.74 -8.02
CA TYR A 5 -0.70 80.37 -7.51
C TYR A 5 -2.13 79.97 -7.13
N LEU A 6 -2.84 79.31 -8.06
CA LEU A 6 -4.16 78.73 -7.80
C LEU A 6 -3.97 77.42 -7.01
N VAL A 7 -3.90 77.54 -5.68
CA VAL A 7 -3.91 76.38 -4.77
C VAL A 7 -5.29 75.72 -4.86
N ARG A 8 -5.38 74.64 -5.63
CA ARG A 8 -6.59 73.83 -5.83
C ARG A 8 -7.00 73.24 -4.47
N ARG A 9 -8.00 73.83 -3.79
CA ARG A 9 -8.58 73.29 -2.54
C ARG A 9 -9.23 71.94 -2.84
N ARG A 10 -8.60 70.84 -2.37
CA ARG A 10 -9.19 69.50 -2.43
C ARG A 10 -10.50 69.47 -1.62
N SER A 11 -11.57 68.94 -2.22
CA SER A 11 -12.89 68.77 -1.60
C SER A 11 -12.79 67.89 -0.33
N ASN A 12 -13.63 68.15 0.67
CA ASN A 12 -13.65 67.40 1.93
C ASN A 12 -13.84 65.88 1.72
N ILE A 13 -14.57 65.48 0.68
CA ILE A 13 -14.76 64.08 0.30
C ILE A 13 -13.41 63.43 -0.10
N VAL A 14 -12.57 64.17 -0.84
CA VAL A 14 -11.23 63.69 -1.25
C VAL A 14 -10.33 63.51 -0.04
N LYS A 15 -10.41 64.40 0.96
CA LYS A 15 -9.66 64.28 2.22
C LYS A 15 -10.10 63.08 3.06
N GLU A 16 -11.40 62.79 3.12
CA GLU A 16 -11.91 61.61 3.84
C GLU A 16 -11.53 60.29 3.13
N MET A 17 -11.55 60.24 1.80
CA MET A 17 -11.02 59.11 1.03
C MET A 17 -9.52 58.89 1.29
N GLU A 18 -8.74 59.98 1.36
CA GLU A 18 -7.31 59.94 1.66
C GLU A 18 -7.04 59.44 3.09
N LYS A 19 -7.84 59.87 4.08
CA LYS A 19 -7.79 59.32 5.45
C LYS A 19 -8.14 57.84 5.51
N MET A 20 -9.18 57.39 4.81
CA MET A 20 -9.54 55.97 4.75
C MET A 20 -8.47 55.13 4.07
N LYS A 21 -7.83 55.65 3.02
CA LYS A 21 -6.70 55.01 2.35
C LYS A 21 -5.50 54.89 3.31
N ASN A 22 -5.13 55.97 4.01
CA ASN A 22 -4.03 55.97 4.97
C ASN A 22 -4.28 54.99 6.13
N LYS A 23 -5.51 54.93 6.67
CA LYS A 23 -5.88 53.94 7.70
C LYS A 23 -5.77 52.49 7.20
N ARG A 24 -6.10 52.22 5.93
CA ARG A 24 -5.94 50.90 5.32
C ARG A 24 -4.46 50.55 5.14
N GLU A 25 -3.64 51.51 4.74
CA GLU A 25 -2.19 51.36 4.58
C GLU A 25 -1.49 51.14 5.93
N GLU A 26 -1.85 51.91 6.97
CA GLU A 26 -1.35 51.69 8.34
C GLU A 26 -1.73 50.31 8.88
N LYS A 27 -2.97 49.86 8.70
CA LYS A 27 -3.37 48.49 9.07
C LYS A 27 -2.57 47.44 8.33
N ARG A 28 -2.32 47.61 7.03
CA ARG A 28 -1.48 46.70 6.25
C ARG A 28 -0.04 46.69 6.74
N ALA A 29 0.52 47.86 7.05
CA ALA A 29 1.87 48.00 7.59
C ALA A 29 2.00 47.32 8.97
N GLN A 30 1.04 47.54 9.87
CA GLN A 30 1.00 46.88 11.18
C GLN A 30 0.89 45.35 11.06
N ILE A 31 0.02 44.84 10.18
CA ILE A 31 -0.10 43.40 9.94
C ILE A 31 1.20 42.83 9.36
N SER A 32 1.85 43.56 8.44
CA SER A 32 3.14 43.20 7.88
C SER A 32 4.23 43.17 8.96
N GLU A 33 4.28 44.16 9.83
CA GLU A 33 5.28 44.28 10.88
C GLU A 33 5.11 43.21 11.96
N ILE A 34 3.86 42.87 12.32
CA ILE A 34 3.54 41.73 13.19
C ILE A 34 3.96 40.41 12.54
N ARG A 35 3.73 40.24 11.23
CA ARG A 35 4.21 39.06 10.49
C ARG A 35 5.74 38.98 10.50
N THR A 36 6.44 40.09 10.26
CA THR A 36 7.91 40.13 10.27
C THR A 36 8.48 39.83 11.66
N LYS A 37 7.90 40.38 12.73
CA LYS A 37 8.31 40.06 14.11
C LYS A 37 8.07 38.59 14.46
N ARG A 38 6.91 38.03 14.10
CA ARG A 38 6.62 36.60 14.30
C ARG A 38 7.56 35.68 13.51
N ALA A 39 7.93 36.07 12.29
CA ALA A 39 8.90 35.33 11.48
C ALA A 39 10.32 35.37 12.06
N GLN A 40 10.67 36.40 12.84
CA GLN A 40 11.97 36.51 13.52
C GLN A 40 12.07 35.66 14.80
N GLU A 41 10.94 35.29 15.40
CA GLU A 41 10.90 34.45 16.61
C GLU A 41 11.09 32.95 16.33
N PHE A 42 11.00 32.52 15.07
CA PHE A 42 11.04 31.11 14.68
C PHE A 42 12.29 30.74 13.87
N ASP A 43 12.73 29.49 14.02
CA ASP A 43 13.90 28.92 13.37
C ASP A 43 13.77 28.97 11.84
N SER A 44 14.39 29.97 11.21
CA SER A 44 14.44 30.19 9.76
C SER A 44 15.13 29.05 9.00
N SER A 45 15.75 28.09 9.70
CA SER A 45 16.33 26.89 9.10
C SER A 45 15.33 25.75 8.89
N CYS A 46 14.04 25.92 9.21
CA CYS A 46 12.96 25.00 8.83
C CYS A 46 12.21 25.53 7.59
N PRO A 47 12.32 24.89 6.40
CA PRO A 47 11.73 25.42 5.16
C PRO A 47 10.20 25.62 5.20
N ASN A 48 9.49 24.82 6.01
CA ASN A 48 8.03 24.75 6.06
C ASN A 48 7.45 25.28 7.38
N TRP A 49 8.18 26.16 8.07
CA TRP A 49 7.80 26.68 9.39
C TRP A 49 6.43 27.37 9.40
N GLU A 50 6.03 28.08 8.34
CA GLU A 50 4.73 28.74 8.24
C GLU A 50 3.56 27.74 8.29
N PHE A 51 3.69 26.61 7.58
CA PHE A 51 2.69 25.54 7.63
C PHE A 51 2.67 24.86 8.99
N ALA A 52 3.85 24.58 9.56
CA ALA A 52 3.97 24.00 10.90
C ALA A 52 3.31 24.90 11.97
N GLN A 53 3.45 26.22 11.84
CA GLN A 53 2.80 27.19 12.72
C GLN A 53 1.28 27.15 12.58
N MET A 54 0.75 27.22 11.36
CA MET A 54 -0.70 27.14 11.13
C MET A 54 -1.29 25.84 11.70
N ILE A 55 -0.57 24.71 11.55
CA ILE A 55 -0.99 23.42 12.12
C ILE A 55 -0.93 23.45 13.65
N LYS A 56 0.11 24.03 14.25
CA LYS A 56 0.25 24.16 15.70
C LYS A 56 -0.88 25.01 16.29
N GLU A 57 -1.20 26.13 15.66
CA GLU A 57 -2.33 27.00 16.05
C GLU A 57 -3.65 26.25 15.93
N PHE A 58 -3.87 25.51 14.84
CA PHE A 58 -5.07 24.69 14.66
C PHE A 58 -5.18 23.60 15.74
N ARG A 59 -4.11 22.85 16.00
CA ARG A 59 -4.08 21.78 17.02
C ARG A 59 -4.38 22.31 18.42
N ALA A 60 -3.98 23.54 18.75
CA ALA A 60 -4.30 24.16 20.03
C ALA A 60 -5.79 24.45 20.24
N THR A 61 -6.60 24.42 19.17
CA THR A 61 -8.06 24.60 19.24
C THR A 61 -8.82 23.29 19.43
N LEU A 62 -8.17 22.15 19.28
CA LEU A 62 -8.80 20.83 19.35
C LEU A 62 -8.76 20.26 20.77
N ASP A 63 -9.86 19.64 21.18
CA ASP A 63 -9.86 18.70 22.31
C ASP A 63 -9.61 17.29 21.77
N CYS A 64 -8.44 16.73 22.06
CA CYS A 64 -8.01 15.44 21.55
C CYS A 64 -8.30 14.33 22.57
N GLN A 65 -9.18 13.39 22.22
CA GLN A 65 -9.53 12.23 23.01
C GLN A 65 -9.15 10.94 22.25
N PRO A 66 -7.88 10.49 22.39
CA PRO A 66 -7.41 9.31 21.67
C PRO A 66 -8.16 8.04 22.12
N ILE A 67 -8.13 7.02 21.25
CA ILE A 67 -8.72 5.72 21.56
C ILE A 67 -8.08 5.10 22.81
N SER A 68 -8.92 4.58 23.70
CA SER A 68 -8.53 3.94 24.94
C SER A 68 -8.77 2.44 24.88
N ILE A 69 -7.98 1.66 25.63
CA ILE A 69 -8.19 0.21 25.75
C ILE A 69 -9.58 -0.16 26.30
N THR A 70 -10.20 0.77 27.03
CA THR A 70 -11.53 0.60 27.63
C THR A 70 -12.70 0.87 26.69
N ASP A 71 -12.43 1.39 25.49
CA ASP A 71 -13.47 1.62 24.49
C ASP A 71 -14.15 0.29 24.07
N PRO A 72 -15.48 0.31 23.82
CA PRO A 72 -16.20 -0.86 23.36
C PRO A 72 -15.73 -1.26 21.96
N ILE A 73 -15.69 -2.58 21.73
CA ILE A 73 -15.41 -3.15 20.41
C ILE A 73 -16.74 -3.30 19.69
N GLU A 74 -16.88 -2.64 18.55
CA GLU A 74 -18.05 -2.78 17.70
C GLU A 74 -17.83 -3.85 16.62
N GLU A 75 -18.87 -4.65 16.39
CA GLU A 75 -18.81 -5.76 15.46
C GLU A 75 -19.39 -5.39 14.09
N HIS A 76 -18.49 -5.16 13.14
CA HIS A 76 -18.84 -4.91 11.74
C HIS A 76 -18.50 -6.11 10.84
N ARG A 77 -19.25 -6.30 9.75
CA ARG A 77 -18.89 -7.28 8.71
C ARG A 77 -17.60 -6.83 7.99
N ILE A 78 -17.52 -5.54 7.69
CA ILE A 78 -16.35 -4.88 7.15
C ILE A 78 -15.97 -3.79 8.16
N CYS A 79 -14.80 -3.92 8.78
CA CYS A 79 -14.22 -2.93 9.68
C CYS A 79 -13.11 -2.19 8.93
N VAL A 80 -13.14 -0.86 8.93
CA VAL A 80 -12.13 -0.02 8.31
C VAL A 80 -11.50 0.87 9.37
N CYS A 81 -10.20 0.65 9.57
CA CYS A 81 -9.40 1.38 10.53
C CYS A 81 -8.27 2.15 9.84
N VAL A 82 -7.81 3.21 10.47
CA VAL A 82 -6.61 3.96 10.04
C VAL A 82 -5.58 4.03 11.15
N ARG A 83 -4.30 3.90 10.81
CA ARG A 83 -3.17 4.01 11.74
C ARG A 83 -2.14 5.02 11.23
N LYS A 84 -1.94 6.08 12.00
CA LYS A 84 -0.83 7.02 11.86
C LYS A 84 0.42 6.44 12.54
N ARG A 85 1.55 6.36 11.84
CA ARG A 85 2.85 6.10 12.48
C ARG A 85 3.50 7.42 12.96
N PRO A 86 4.45 7.41 13.91
CA PRO A 86 5.26 8.58 14.20
C PRO A 86 6.18 8.96 13.03
N LEU A 87 6.63 10.22 13.01
CA LEU A 87 7.74 10.65 12.14
C LEU A 87 9.00 9.85 12.49
N ASN A 88 9.69 9.35 11.47
CA ASN A 88 10.91 8.59 11.66
C ASN A 88 12.13 9.52 11.77
N LYS A 89 13.29 8.97 12.16
CA LYS A 89 14.53 9.75 12.35
C LYS A 89 14.94 10.53 11.10
N GLN A 90 14.77 9.98 9.90
CA GLN A 90 15.15 10.65 8.65
C GLN A 90 14.22 11.82 8.33
N GLU A 91 12.92 11.67 8.58
CA GLU A 91 11.93 12.73 8.42
C GLU A 91 12.17 13.87 9.43
N LEU A 92 12.48 13.54 10.68
CA LEU A 92 12.84 14.52 11.71
C LEU A 92 14.13 15.28 11.33
N LEU A 93 15.15 14.58 10.82
CA LEU A 93 16.39 15.21 10.33
C LEU A 93 16.15 16.15 9.15
N LYS A 94 15.20 15.81 8.27
CA LYS A 94 14.76 16.67 7.17
C LYS A 94 13.82 17.80 7.61
N LYS A 95 13.48 17.88 8.91
CA LYS A 95 12.49 18.81 9.47
C LYS A 95 11.14 18.72 8.74
N GLU A 96 10.71 17.50 8.40
CA GLU A 96 9.37 17.26 7.84
C GLU A 96 8.29 17.74 8.81
N CYS A 97 7.24 18.35 8.26
CA CYS A 97 6.09 18.78 9.04
C CYS A 97 5.09 17.62 9.19
N ASP A 98 4.61 17.38 10.40
CA ASP A 98 3.50 16.44 10.63
C ASP A 98 2.18 17.11 10.27
N VAL A 99 1.55 16.63 9.20
CA VAL A 99 0.30 17.17 8.65
C VAL A 99 -0.94 16.37 9.06
N ILE A 100 -0.80 15.38 9.94
CA ILE A 100 -1.90 14.49 10.34
C ILE A 100 -2.24 14.66 11.81
N THR A 101 -3.52 14.86 12.12
CA THR A 101 -4.01 14.93 13.49
C THR A 101 -5.13 13.92 13.70
N VAL A 102 -5.07 13.16 14.80
CA VAL A 102 -6.12 12.19 15.17
C VAL A 102 -6.80 12.71 16.43
N PRO A 103 -7.84 13.57 16.30
CA PRO A 103 -8.48 14.19 17.46
C PRO A 103 -9.35 13.23 18.27
N SER A 104 -9.86 12.14 17.67
CA SER A 104 -10.69 11.17 18.37
C SER A 104 -10.53 9.76 17.84
N LYS A 105 -11.08 8.78 18.55
CA LYS A 105 -11.05 7.36 18.15
C LYS A 105 -11.62 7.05 16.77
N SER A 106 -12.42 7.92 16.16
CA SER A 106 -13.07 7.67 14.86
C SER A 106 -12.79 8.74 13.81
N VAL A 107 -12.06 9.81 14.15
CA VAL A 107 -11.84 10.95 13.26
C VAL A 107 -10.35 11.15 13.03
N LEU A 108 -9.99 11.36 11.77
CA LEU A 108 -8.66 11.74 11.34
C LEU A 108 -8.71 13.01 10.49
N LEU A 109 -7.80 13.94 10.75
CA LEU A 109 -7.66 15.20 10.03
C LEU A 109 -6.37 15.20 9.22
N VAL A 110 -6.47 15.61 7.96
CA VAL A 110 -5.32 15.88 7.08
C VAL A 110 -5.25 17.39 6.86
N HIS A 111 -4.15 18.00 7.25
CA HIS A 111 -3.88 19.42 7.02
C HIS A 111 -3.11 19.59 5.71
N GLU A 112 -3.82 19.60 4.58
CA GLU A 112 -3.20 19.70 3.27
C GLU A 112 -2.60 21.12 3.08
N PRO A 113 -1.28 21.25 2.93
CA PRO A 113 -0.64 22.54 2.67
C PRO A 113 -0.95 22.97 1.23
N LYS A 114 -1.62 24.11 1.06
CA LYS A 114 -1.94 24.67 -0.26
C LYS A 114 -1.48 26.11 -0.38
N GLN A 115 -1.41 26.56 -1.63
CA GLN A 115 -1.04 27.90 -1.98
C GLN A 115 -2.05 28.44 -2.99
N LYS A 116 -2.59 29.63 -2.71
CA LYS A 116 -3.48 30.35 -3.62
C LYS A 116 -2.69 30.91 -4.80
N VAL A 117 -3.41 31.35 -5.84
CA VAL A 117 -2.82 32.01 -7.03
C VAL A 117 -2.02 33.26 -6.65
N ASP A 118 -2.44 33.97 -5.60
CA ASP A 118 -1.74 35.16 -5.05
C ASP A 118 -0.54 34.82 -4.15
N LEU A 119 -0.11 33.55 -4.15
CA LEU A 119 0.96 32.98 -3.33
C LEU A 119 0.66 32.91 -1.83
N THR A 120 -0.56 33.21 -1.38
CA THR A 120 -0.95 33.06 0.02
C THR A 120 -1.03 31.57 0.38
N LYS A 121 -0.21 31.16 1.35
CA LYS A 121 -0.25 29.82 1.94
C LYS A 121 -1.47 29.67 2.86
N TYR A 122 -2.13 28.52 2.80
CA TYR A 122 -3.24 28.17 3.67
C TYR A 122 -3.27 26.65 3.89
N LEU A 123 -4.01 26.22 4.91
CA LEU A 123 -4.27 24.80 5.16
C LEU A 123 -5.68 24.46 4.70
N GLU A 124 -5.82 23.43 3.88
CA GLU A 124 -7.10 22.77 3.63
C GLU A 124 -7.20 21.56 4.56
N THR A 125 -8.01 21.67 5.61
CA THR A 125 -8.17 20.59 6.57
C THR A 125 -9.33 19.69 6.14
N GLN A 126 -8.99 18.46 5.73
CA GLN A 126 -9.96 17.42 5.37
C GLN A 126 -10.17 16.47 6.54
N ALA A 127 -11.43 16.19 6.88
CA ALA A 127 -11.80 15.23 7.92
C ALA A 127 -12.24 13.91 7.31
N PHE A 128 -11.74 12.80 7.85
CA PHE A 128 -12.13 11.44 7.48
C PHE A 128 -12.65 10.70 8.72
N ARG A 129 -13.70 9.88 8.55
CA ARG A 129 -14.33 9.15 9.66
C ARG A 129 -14.25 7.65 9.45
N PHE A 130 -13.47 6.97 10.29
CA PHE A 130 -13.28 5.52 10.26
C PHE A 130 -13.93 4.85 11.47
N ASP A 131 -13.95 3.51 11.50
CA ASP A 131 -14.47 2.78 12.66
C ASP A 131 -13.52 2.96 13.85
N PHE A 132 -12.21 2.84 13.59
CA PHE A 132 -11.15 3.19 14.53
C PHE A 132 -10.02 3.98 13.86
N SER A 133 -9.50 4.98 14.57
CA SER A 133 -8.40 5.87 14.17
C SER A 133 -7.34 5.84 15.25
N PHE A 134 -6.17 5.31 14.89
CA PHE A 134 -5.02 5.16 15.78
C PHE A 134 -3.99 6.25 15.51
N ASP A 135 -3.56 6.92 16.56
CA ASP A 135 -2.54 7.96 16.53
C ASP A 135 -1.11 7.36 16.56
N GLU A 136 -0.10 8.23 16.58
CA GLU A 136 1.31 7.83 16.64
C GLU A 136 1.72 7.12 17.95
N SER A 137 0.91 7.23 19.02
CA SER A 137 1.19 6.62 20.32
C SER A 137 0.65 5.18 20.43
N SER A 138 -0.25 4.81 19.51
CA SER A 138 -0.92 3.52 19.50
C SER A 138 0.01 2.35 19.17
N SER A 139 0.13 1.41 20.11
CA SER A 139 0.95 0.20 19.99
C SER A 139 0.32 -0.85 19.05
N ASN A 140 1.11 -1.84 18.60
CA ASN A 140 0.58 -2.94 17.79
C ASN A 140 -0.49 -3.75 18.55
N GLU A 141 -0.37 -3.87 19.88
CA GLU A 141 -1.34 -4.57 20.72
C GLU A 141 -2.69 -3.82 20.78
N MET A 142 -2.63 -2.49 20.91
CA MET A 142 -3.83 -1.65 20.87
C MET A 142 -4.51 -1.75 19.50
N VAL A 143 -3.75 -1.67 18.41
CA VAL A 143 -4.28 -1.85 17.05
C VAL A 143 -4.90 -3.24 16.89
N TYR A 144 -4.21 -4.31 17.33
CA TYR A 144 -4.68 -5.68 17.27
C TYR A 144 -6.04 -5.86 17.97
N ARG A 145 -6.18 -5.31 19.18
CA ARG A 145 -7.39 -5.42 20.02
C ARG A 145 -8.67 -5.00 19.30
N PHE A 146 -8.62 -3.91 18.54
CA PHE A 146 -9.79 -3.33 17.86
C PHE A 146 -9.93 -3.77 16.40
N THR A 147 -8.93 -4.44 15.83
CA THR A 147 -8.91 -4.83 14.41
C THR A 147 -9.06 -6.35 14.22
N ALA A 148 -7.98 -7.11 14.44
CA ALA A 148 -7.91 -8.52 14.11
C ALA A 148 -8.39 -9.43 15.25
N ARG A 149 -8.35 -8.97 16.51
CA ARG A 149 -8.76 -9.77 17.68
C ARG A 149 -10.22 -10.24 17.61
N PRO A 150 -11.22 -9.40 17.30
CA PRO A 150 -12.62 -9.83 17.23
C PRO A 150 -12.86 -10.88 16.13
N LEU A 151 -12.02 -10.87 15.09
CA LEU A 151 -12.11 -11.81 13.98
C LEU A 151 -11.61 -13.23 14.33
N VAL A 152 -10.90 -13.39 15.46
CA VAL A 152 -10.47 -14.72 15.92
C VAL A 152 -11.70 -15.57 16.27
N GLU A 153 -12.72 -15.02 16.92
CA GLU A 153 -13.95 -15.77 17.23
C GLU A 153 -14.66 -16.26 15.96
N THR A 154 -14.65 -15.46 14.89
CA THR A 154 -15.29 -15.79 13.61
C THR A 154 -14.81 -17.12 13.02
N ILE A 155 -13.52 -17.46 13.17
CA ILE A 155 -13.01 -18.73 12.63
C ILE A 155 -13.38 -19.94 13.50
N PHE A 156 -13.58 -19.76 14.80
CA PHE A 156 -14.08 -20.80 15.69
C PHE A 156 -15.57 -21.09 15.46
N GLU A 157 -16.31 -20.11 14.96
CA GLU A 157 -17.71 -20.23 14.55
C GLU A 157 -17.87 -20.82 13.13
N GLY A 158 -16.78 -21.26 12.51
CA GLY A 158 -16.79 -21.85 11.17
C GLY A 158 -16.81 -20.82 10.03
N GLY A 159 -16.43 -19.57 10.32
CA GLY A 159 -16.36 -18.48 9.36
C GLY A 159 -14.98 -18.29 8.74
N LYS A 160 -14.91 -17.33 7.81
CA LYS A 160 -13.65 -16.85 7.22
C LYS A 160 -13.39 -15.43 7.69
N ALA A 161 -12.20 -15.19 8.22
CA ALA A 161 -11.76 -13.87 8.65
C ALA A 161 -10.64 -13.38 7.73
N THR A 162 -10.60 -12.08 7.46
CA THR A 162 -9.46 -11.48 6.75
C THR A 162 -9.09 -10.14 7.37
N CYS A 163 -7.81 -9.94 7.65
CA CYS A 163 -7.29 -8.63 8.06
C CYS A 163 -6.15 -8.26 7.12
N PHE A 164 -6.22 -7.09 6.49
CA PHE A 164 -5.17 -6.64 5.59
C PHE A 164 -4.67 -5.24 5.92
N ALA A 165 -3.35 -5.07 5.87
CA ALA A 165 -2.69 -3.77 5.98
C ALA A 165 -2.49 -3.16 4.60
N TYR A 166 -2.95 -1.93 4.39
CA TYR A 166 -2.88 -1.21 3.13
C TYR A 166 -2.29 0.18 3.32
N GLY A 167 -1.48 0.67 2.38
CA GLY A 167 -0.87 2.01 2.44
C GLY A 167 0.48 2.07 1.76
N GLN A 168 1.11 3.24 1.74
CA GLN A 168 2.36 3.47 1.00
C GLN A 168 3.53 2.68 1.58
N THR A 169 4.59 2.50 0.81
CA THR A 169 5.87 2.02 1.36
C THR A 169 6.36 2.92 2.49
N GLY A 170 6.85 2.29 3.56
CA GLY A 170 7.31 2.98 4.77
C GLY A 170 6.19 3.45 5.72
N SER A 171 4.91 3.21 5.43
CA SER A 171 3.79 3.60 6.32
C SER A 171 3.62 2.74 7.59
N GLY A 172 4.27 1.55 7.66
CA GLY A 172 4.20 0.67 8.83
C GLY A 172 3.39 -0.62 8.67
N LYS A 173 3.04 -1.01 7.44
CA LYS A 173 2.32 -2.28 7.14
C LYS A 173 3.01 -3.51 7.75
N THR A 174 4.25 -3.79 7.33
CA THR A 174 5.02 -4.94 7.81
C THR A 174 5.36 -4.86 9.29
N HIS A 175 5.59 -3.65 9.84
CA HIS A 175 5.77 -3.44 11.29
C HIS A 175 4.54 -3.89 12.08
N THR A 176 3.35 -3.51 11.62
CA THR A 176 2.10 -3.88 12.29
C THR A 176 1.80 -5.37 12.16
N MET A 177 1.96 -5.93 10.96
CA MET A 177 1.59 -7.31 10.68
C MET A 177 2.63 -8.31 11.23
N GLY A 178 3.90 -8.09 10.91
CA GLY A 178 5.00 -9.00 11.23
C GLY A 178 5.85 -8.61 12.45
N GLY A 179 5.59 -7.46 13.08
CA GLY A 179 6.27 -7.03 14.30
C GLY A 179 7.44 -6.08 14.09
N ASP A 180 7.99 -5.62 15.21
CA ASP A 180 8.95 -4.51 15.28
C ASP A 180 10.34 -4.92 14.79
N PHE A 181 11.12 -3.96 14.32
CA PHE A 181 12.48 -4.20 13.83
C PHE A 181 13.52 -3.66 14.81
N SER A 182 14.41 -4.53 15.29
CA SER A 182 15.63 -4.15 16.00
C SER A 182 16.83 -4.32 15.06
N GLY A 183 17.18 -3.24 14.36
CA GLY A 183 18.18 -3.28 13.29
C GLY A 183 17.68 -4.11 12.10
N ARG A 184 18.35 -5.22 11.78
CA ARG A 184 17.94 -6.16 10.72
C ARG A 184 17.05 -7.30 11.22
N ALA A 185 16.99 -7.53 12.53
CA ALA A 185 16.16 -8.58 13.11
C ALA A 185 14.72 -8.07 13.31
N GLN A 186 13.75 -8.87 12.89
CA GLN A 186 12.34 -8.62 13.12
C GLN A 186 11.87 -9.41 14.33
N ASN A 187 11.29 -8.75 15.32
CA ASN A 187 10.66 -9.39 16.46
C ASN A 187 9.22 -9.79 16.11
N ALA A 188 9.07 -11.02 15.60
CA ALA A 188 7.78 -11.55 15.17
C ALA A 188 6.73 -11.60 16.28
N SER A 189 7.14 -11.71 17.55
CA SER A 189 6.23 -11.79 18.70
C SER A 189 5.40 -10.52 18.95
N LYS A 190 5.80 -9.39 18.36
CA LYS A 190 5.12 -8.08 18.52
C LYS A 190 4.23 -7.70 17.33
N GLY A 191 4.01 -8.62 16.38
CA GLY A 191 3.13 -8.41 15.22
C GLY A 191 1.73 -9.00 15.40
N ILE A 192 0.78 -8.51 14.60
CA ILE A 192 -0.59 -9.06 14.54
C ILE A 192 -0.58 -10.57 14.23
N TYR A 193 0.35 -11.08 13.42
CA TYR A 193 0.45 -12.52 13.16
C TYR A 193 0.62 -13.34 14.45
N ALA A 194 1.50 -12.90 15.35
CA ALA A 194 1.76 -13.58 16.62
C ALA A 194 0.61 -13.37 17.60
N PHE A 195 0.09 -12.14 17.75
CA PHE A 195 -1.04 -11.87 18.66
C PHE A 195 -2.28 -12.67 18.29
N ALA A 196 -2.64 -12.72 17.00
CA ALA A 196 -3.76 -13.54 16.52
C ALA A 196 -3.56 -15.02 16.84
N SER A 197 -2.33 -15.52 16.68
CA SER A 197 -2.00 -16.92 16.96
C SER A 197 -2.07 -17.24 18.47
N GLN A 198 -1.61 -16.33 19.32
CA GLN A 198 -1.74 -16.45 20.78
C GLN A 198 -3.21 -16.55 21.19
N ASP A 199 -4.05 -15.63 20.73
CA ASP A 199 -5.49 -15.65 21.05
C ASP A 199 -6.18 -16.91 20.48
N VAL A 200 -5.77 -17.41 19.31
CA VAL A 200 -6.26 -18.71 18.78
C VAL A 200 -5.97 -19.85 19.76
N PHE A 201 -4.75 -19.96 20.27
CA PHE A 201 -4.42 -21.03 21.23
C PHE A 201 -5.07 -20.81 22.61
N LEU A 202 -5.30 -19.56 23.02
CA LEU A 202 -6.06 -19.27 24.23
C LEU A 202 -7.53 -19.71 24.08
N LEU A 203 -8.18 -19.40 22.95
CA LEU A 203 -9.54 -19.83 22.66
C LEU A 203 -9.64 -21.35 22.53
N LEU A 204 -8.69 -21.99 21.87
CA LEU A 204 -8.64 -23.45 21.72
C LEU A 204 -8.71 -24.18 23.07
N ASN A 205 -8.09 -23.60 24.11
CA ASN A 205 -8.07 -24.15 25.46
C ASN A 205 -9.34 -23.88 26.27
N GLN A 206 -10.25 -23.03 25.81
CA GLN A 206 -11.52 -22.78 26.50
C GLN A 206 -12.41 -24.03 26.47
N PRO A 207 -13.19 -24.29 27.55
CA PRO A 207 -14.05 -25.48 27.63
C PRO A 207 -15.00 -25.68 26.44
N ARG A 208 -15.51 -24.58 25.84
CA ARG A 208 -16.42 -24.59 24.68
C ARG A 208 -15.78 -25.16 23.40
N TYR A 209 -14.47 -25.00 23.23
CA TYR A 209 -13.75 -25.39 22.02
C TYR A 209 -12.88 -26.64 22.22
N ARG A 210 -12.43 -26.89 23.45
CA ARG A 210 -11.61 -28.05 23.81
C ARG A 210 -12.25 -29.39 23.45
N SER A 211 -13.58 -29.49 23.54
CA SER A 211 -14.33 -30.71 23.19
C SER A 211 -14.49 -30.96 21.69
N GLN A 212 -14.06 -30.02 20.84
CA GLN A 212 -14.28 -30.08 19.40
C GLN A 212 -13.15 -30.73 18.60
N ASP A 213 -12.05 -31.11 19.26
CA ASP A 213 -10.89 -31.79 18.64
C ASP A 213 -10.39 -31.04 17.39
N LEU A 214 -10.08 -29.76 17.60
CA LEU A 214 -9.64 -28.86 16.54
C LEU A 214 -8.12 -28.91 16.39
N GLU A 215 -7.69 -29.00 15.13
CA GLU A 215 -6.28 -28.97 14.73
C GLU A 215 -5.98 -27.61 14.11
N VAL A 216 -4.85 -27.01 14.52
CA VAL A 216 -4.39 -25.71 14.01
C VAL A 216 -3.30 -25.91 12.97
N TYR A 217 -3.48 -25.31 11.81
CA TYR A 217 -2.51 -25.27 10.72
C TYR A 217 -2.18 -23.84 10.35
N VAL A 218 -0.96 -23.62 9.88
CA VAL A 218 -0.52 -22.33 9.34
C VAL A 218 0.03 -22.48 7.92
N THR A 219 -0.17 -21.44 7.12
CA THR A 219 0.47 -21.28 5.81
C THR A 219 1.08 -19.89 5.71
N PHE A 220 2.14 -19.75 4.91
CA PHE A 220 2.72 -18.45 4.62
C PHE A 220 3.22 -18.43 3.18
N PHE A 221 2.68 -17.52 2.37
CA PHE A 221 3.08 -17.38 0.98
C PHE A 221 3.14 -15.91 0.56
N GLU A 222 3.88 -15.63 -0.50
CA GLU A 222 3.91 -14.32 -1.13
C GLU A 222 3.35 -14.35 -2.56
N ILE A 223 2.74 -13.24 -2.95
CA ILE A 223 2.34 -12.96 -4.32
C ILE A 223 3.29 -11.90 -4.84
N TYR A 224 4.12 -12.29 -5.81
CA TYR A 224 5.16 -11.45 -6.38
C TYR A 224 5.13 -11.58 -7.91
N ASN A 225 5.05 -10.45 -8.60
CA ASN A 225 5.02 -10.37 -10.07
C ASN A 225 3.99 -11.34 -10.70
N GLY A 226 2.75 -11.30 -10.21
CA GLY A 226 1.63 -12.14 -10.68
C GLY A 226 1.75 -13.64 -10.36
N LYS A 227 2.79 -14.07 -9.64
CA LYS A 227 3.05 -15.48 -9.28
C LYS A 227 2.95 -15.67 -7.76
N VAL A 228 2.62 -16.88 -7.33
CA VAL A 228 2.51 -17.24 -5.91
C VAL A 228 3.68 -18.13 -5.52
N PHE A 229 4.30 -17.85 -4.37
CA PHE A 229 5.45 -18.57 -3.85
C PHE A 229 5.26 -18.94 -2.38
N ASP A 230 5.51 -20.19 -2.03
CA ASP A 230 5.40 -20.70 -0.66
C ASP A 230 6.62 -20.29 0.18
N LEU A 231 6.41 -19.46 1.21
CA LEU A 231 7.49 -18.99 2.09
C LEU A 231 7.91 -20.05 3.12
N LEU A 232 7.06 -21.04 3.41
CA LEU A 232 7.38 -22.17 4.29
C LEU A 232 8.00 -23.35 3.53
N ASN A 233 8.10 -23.22 2.20
CA ASN A 233 8.71 -24.20 1.31
C ASN A 233 9.71 -23.56 0.34
N LYS A 234 10.62 -22.73 0.86
CA LYS A 234 11.78 -22.17 0.14
C LYS A 234 11.41 -21.45 -1.18
N LYS A 235 10.33 -20.67 -1.19
CA LYS A 235 9.76 -19.99 -2.37
C LYS A 235 9.38 -20.95 -3.51
N ALA A 236 8.89 -22.14 -3.19
CA ALA A 236 8.32 -23.02 -4.21
C ALA A 236 7.17 -22.32 -4.94
N LYS A 237 7.23 -22.28 -6.28
CA LYS A 237 6.20 -21.64 -7.10
C LYS A 237 4.92 -22.47 -7.08
N LEU A 238 3.80 -21.82 -6.77
CA LEU A 238 2.48 -22.44 -6.66
C LEU A 238 1.56 -22.05 -7.82
N ARG A 239 0.52 -22.86 -8.05
CA ARG A 239 -0.53 -22.59 -9.03
C ARG A 239 -1.82 -22.21 -8.32
N VAL A 240 -2.49 -21.17 -8.79
CA VAL A 240 -3.81 -20.76 -8.29
C VAL A 240 -4.86 -21.17 -9.29
N LEU A 241 -5.75 -22.07 -8.89
CA LEU A 241 -6.83 -22.62 -9.71
C LEU A 241 -8.18 -22.34 -9.04
N GLU A 242 -9.25 -22.37 -9.82
CA GLU A 242 -10.63 -22.24 -9.36
C GLU A 242 -11.34 -23.57 -9.64
N ASP A 243 -12.06 -24.12 -8.65
CA ASP A 243 -12.79 -25.38 -8.80
C ASP A 243 -14.19 -25.18 -9.41
N GLY A 244 -14.91 -26.27 -9.65
CA GLY A 244 -16.28 -26.23 -10.20
C GLY A 244 -17.32 -25.56 -9.29
N LYS A 245 -16.98 -25.27 -8.03
CA LYS A 245 -17.80 -24.50 -7.07
C LYS A 245 -17.33 -23.05 -6.95
N GLN A 246 -16.48 -22.59 -7.86
CA GLN A 246 -15.87 -21.27 -7.85
C GLN A 246 -14.99 -20.98 -6.62
N GLN A 247 -14.51 -22.02 -5.92
CA GLN A 247 -13.57 -21.85 -4.81
C GLN A 247 -12.14 -21.80 -5.34
N VAL A 248 -11.38 -20.80 -4.89
CA VAL A 248 -10.00 -20.63 -5.30
C VAL A 248 -9.09 -21.49 -4.42
N GLN A 249 -8.29 -22.34 -5.06
CA GLN A 249 -7.36 -23.28 -4.45
C GLN A 249 -5.93 -22.93 -4.86
N VAL A 250 -5.03 -22.84 -3.87
CA VAL A 250 -3.59 -22.66 -4.10
C VAL A 250 -2.93 -24.03 -4.07
N VAL A 251 -2.76 -24.62 -5.25
CA VAL A 251 -2.27 -26.00 -5.41
C VAL A 251 -0.80 -26.08 -5.04
N GLY A 252 -0.48 -27.00 -4.11
CA GLY A 252 0.86 -27.26 -3.62
C GLY A 252 1.27 -26.46 -2.40
N LEU A 253 0.39 -25.59 -1.87
CA LEU A 253 0.64 -24.82 -0.65
C LEU A 253 0.81 -25.77 0.55
N GLN A 254 1.90 -25.61 1.30
CA GLN A 254 2.19 -26.45 2.47
C GLN A 254 1.43 -25.93 3.70
N GLU A 255 0.50 -26.73 4.21
CA GLU A 255 -0.12 -26.53 5.52
C GLU A 255 0.77 -27.17 6.61
N ARG A 256 1.30 -26.35 7.52
CA ARG A 256 2.11 -26.82 8.64
C ARG A 256 1.25 -26.88 9.89
N GLN A 257 1.12 -28.08 10.47
CA GLN A 257 0.44 -28.23 11.76
C GLN A 257 1.29 -27.59 12.87
N VAL A 258 0.62 -26.89 13.79
CA VAL A 258 1.24 -26.20 14.92
C VAL A 258 0.49 -26.52 16.21
N SER A 259 1.22 -26.61 17.31
CA SER A 259 0.69 -27.05 18.60
C SER A 259 0.68 -25.96 19.67
N CYS A 260 1.49 -24.91 19.49
CA CYS A 260 1.58 -23.76 20.39
C CYS A 260 1.90 -22.47 19.65
N ALA A 261 1.81 -21.32 20.34
CA ALA A 261 2.09 -20.02 19.76
C ALA A 261 3.57 -19.87 19.34
N GLU A 262 4.48 -20.51 20.06
CA GLU A 262 5.92 -20.52 19.78
C GLU A 262 6.24 -21.24 18.46
N ASP A 263 5.50 -22.30 18.12
CA ASP A 263 5.60 -22.95 16.81
C ASP A 263 5.28 -21.97 15.69
N VAL A 264 4.23 -21.17 15.88
CA VAL A 264 3.78 -20.19 14.90
C VAL A 264 4.80 -19.06 14.73
N ILE A 265 5.36 -18.55 15.83
CA ILE A 265 6.42 -17.53 15.78
C ILE A 265 7.61 -18.02 14.96
N ARG A 266 8.05 -19.27 15.16
CA ARG A 266 9.13 -19.88 14.34
C ARG A 266 8.77 -19.93 12.85
N MET A 267 7.52 -20.26 12.51
CA MET A 267 7.05 -20.28 11.12
C MET A 267 7.03 -18.88 10.49
N ILE A 268 6.64 -17.86 11.26
CA ILE A 268 6.65 -16.46 10.83
C ILE A 268 8.09 -16.00 10.58
N GLU A 269 9.01 -16.26 11.51
CA GLU A 269 10.43 -15.89 11.36
C GLU A 269 11.07 -16.56 10.13
N MET A 270 10.82 -17.85 9.94
CA MET A 270 11.27 -18.59 8.75
C MET A 270 10.72 -17.98 7.46
N GLY A 271 9.42 -17.70 7.41
CA GLY A 271 8.79 -17.12 6.22
C GLY A 271 9.24 -15.68 5.95
N SER A 272 9.42 -14.87 6.99
CA SER A 272 9.95 -13.50 6.88
C SER A 272 11.41 -13.47 6.41
N ALA A 273 12.24 -14.39 6.91
CA ALA A 273 13.61 -14.55 6.44
C ALA A 273 13.64 -14.99 4.97
N CYS A 274 12.78 -15.94 4.59
CA CYS A 274 12.62 -16.38 3.21
C CYS A 274 12.15 -15.24 2.29
N ARG A 275 11.21 -14.41 2.73
CA ARG A 275 10.77 -13.21 1.98
C ARG A 275 11.93 -12.25 1.73
N THR A 276 12.76 -12.01 2.75
CA THR A 276 13.88 -11.05 2.77
C THR A 276 15.12 -11.50 1.98
N SER A 277 15.33 -12.80 1.77
CA SER A 277 16.55 -13.33 1.12
C SER A 277 16.76 -12.93 -0.35
N GLY A 278 15.80 -12.23 -0.97
CA GLY A 278 15.92 -11.63 -2.31
C GLY A 278 16.27 -10.13 -2.33
N GLN A 279 16.65 -9.52 -1.20
CA GLN A 279 16.90 -8.08 -1.10
C GLN A 279 18.28 -7.68 -1.64
N THR A 280 18.30 -6.80 -2.64
CA THR A 280 19.45 -5.92 -2.92
C THR A 280 19.26 -4.59 -2.17
N PHE A 281 20.31 -3.81 -1.95
CA PHE A 281 20.23 -2.50 -1.26
C PHE A 281 19.18 -1.52 -1.85
N ALA A 282 18.77 -1.73 -3.11
CA ALA A 282 17.75 -0.95 -3.80
C ALA A 282 16.31 -1.51 -3.67
N ASN A 283 16.15 -2.76 -3.23
CA ASN A 283 14.90 -3.53 -3.29
C ASN A 283 14.51 -4.03 -1.90
N ALA A 284 13.87 -3.19 -1.08
CA ALA A 284 13.23 -3.66 0.15
C ALA A 284 12.05 -4.58 -0.21
N SER A 285 12.28 -5.89 -0.29
CA SER A 285 11.34 -6.89 -0.82
C SER A 285 9.95 -6.86 -0.19
N SER A 286 9.82 -6.46 1.09
CA SER A 286 8.51 -6.33 1.74
C SER A 286 7.59 -5.27 1.12
N SER A 287 8.14 -4.28 0.42
CA SER A 287 7.36 -3.28 -0.31
C SER A 287 6.80 -3.77 -1.64
N ARG A 288 7.33 -4.89 -2.17
CA ARG A 288 7.11 -5.30 -3.57
C ARG A 288 6.43 -6.65 -3.76
N SER A 289 6.17 -7.38 -2.69
CA SER A 289 5.34 -8.58 -2.69
C SER A 289 4.24 -8.46 -1.65
N HIS A 290 3.06 -9.01 -1.97
CA HIS A 290 1.99 -9.18 -0.98
C HIS A 290 2.26 -10.45 -0.19
N ALA A 291 2.32 -10.37 1.13
CA ALA A 291 2.48 -11.55 1.97
C ALA A 291 1.13 -11.93 2.61
N CYS A 292 0.80 -13.22 2.59
CA CYS A 292 -0.42 -13.76 3.17
C CYS A 292 -0.05 -14.88 4.15
N PHE A 293 -0.26 -14.60 5.43
CA PHE A 293 -0.15 -15.58 6.50
C PHE A 293 -1.56 -16.06 6.85
N GLN A 294 -1.78 -17.37 6.89
CA GLN A 294 -3.10 -17.92 7.19
C GLN A 294 -3.04 -18.83 8.42
N ILE A 295 -4.04 -18.69 9.29
CA ILE A 295 -4.33 -19.63 10.37
C ILE A 295 -5.59 -20.40 9.97
N ILE A 296 -5.50 -21.73 10.00
CA ILE A 296 -6.54 -22.63 9.51
C ILE A 296 -6.93 -23.56 10.66
N LEU A 297 -8.22 -23.61 10.97
CA LEU A 297 -8.78 -24.57 11.91
C LEU A 297 -9.40 -25.73 11.15
N ARG A 298 -9.01 -26.96 11.49
CA ARG A 298 -9.60 -28.18 10.95
C ARG A 298 -10.25 -28.99 12.07
N ARG A 299 -11.37 -29.65 11.75
CA ARG A 299 -12.03 -30.62 12.61
C ARG A 299 -12.08 -31.95 11.88
N ARG A 300 -11.34 -32.95 12.36
CA ARG A 300 -11.23 -34.28 11.72
C ARG A 300 -10.87 -34.16 10.23
N GLY A 301 -9.85 -33.36 9.93
CA GLY A 301 -9.37 -33.08 8.57
C GLY A 301 -10.24 -32.13 7.73
N LYS A 302 -11.47 -31.78 8.14
CA LYS A 302 -12.33 -30.83 7.40
C LYS A 302 -12.06 -29.39 7.83
N LEU A 303 -11.99 -28.47 6.87
CA LEU A 303 -11.87 -27.03 7.15
C LEU A 303 -13.07 -26.55 7.97
N LEU A 304 -12.81 -26.01 9.16
CA LEU A 304 -13.79 -25.32 9.99
C LEU A 304 -13.76 -23.82 9.69
N GLY A 305 -12.61 -23.18 9.91
CA GLY A 305 -12.46 -21.73 9.74
C GLY A 305 -11.07 -21.35 9.25
N LYS A 306 -10.96 -20.16 8.66
CA LYS A 306 -9.72 -19.66 8.08
C LYS A 306 -9.56 -18.17 8.35
N PHE A 307 -8.45 -17.79 8.96
CA PHE A 307 -8.06 -16.39 9.16
C PHE A 307 -6.89 -16.05 8.24
N SER A 308 -7.10 -15.15 7.29
CA SER A 308 -6.05 -14.63 6.41
C SER A 308 -5.58 -13.26 6.87
N LEU A 309 -4.31 -13.17 7.27
CA LEU A 309 -3.63 -11.95 7.68
C LEU A 309 -2.69 -11.52 6.54
N VAL A 310 -2.93 -10.34 5.97
CA VAL A 310 -2.30 -9.92 4.71
C VAL A 310 -1.50 -8.63 4.88
N ASP A 311 -0.22 -8.66 4.51
CA ASP A 311 0.66 -7.50 4.39
C ASP A 311 0.80 -7.16 2.91
N LEU A 312 0.03 -6.17 2.44
CA LEU A 312 0.04 -5.76 1.05
C LEU A 312 1.34 -5.02 0.69
N ALA A 313 1.68 -5.03 -0.60
CA ALA A 313 2.72 -4.18 -1.16
C ALA A 313 2.37 -2.68 -1.05
N GLY A 314 3.35 -1.80 -1.28
CA GLY A 314 3.15 -0.36 -1.32
C GLY A 314 2.19 0.09 -2.43
N ASN A 315 1.41 1.14 -2.18
CA ASN A 315 0.48 1.73 -3.15
C ASN A 315 1.00 3.02 -3.82
N GLU A 316 2.30 3.29 -3.71
CA GLU A 316 2.97 4.42 -4.39
C GLU A 316 2.91 4.34 -5.93
N ARG A 317 3.14 5.48 -6.59
CA ARG A 317 2.90 5.63 -8.03
C ARG A 317 4.07 5.11 -8.85
N GLY A 318 3.78 4.62 -10.06
CA GLY A 318 4.82 4.23 -11.03
C GLY A 318 5.74 5.39 -11.45
N ALA A 319 5.32 6.64 -11.29
CA ALA A 319 6.17 7.82 -11.50
C ALA A 319 7.40 7.80 -10.58
N ASP A 320 7.25 7.30 -9.34
CA ASP A 320 8.30 7.24 -8.34
C ASP A 320 9.38 6.21 -8.67
N THR A 321 9.06 5.27 -9.57
CA THR A 321 9.96 4.21 -10.04
C THR A 321 10.32 4.35 -11.52
N SER A 322 9.98 5.46 -12.16
CA SER A 322 10.21 5.71 -13.60
C SER A 322 11.69 5.69 -13.99
N SER A 323 12.57 6.15 -13.09
CA SER A 323 14.03 6.10 -13.27
C SER A 323 14.67 4.78 -12.82
N ALA A 324 13.87 3.81 -12.36
CA ALA A 324 14.37 2.53 -11.88
C ALA A 324 14.64 1.55 -13.03
N ASP A 325 15.39 0.49 -12.72
CA ASP A 325 15.69 -0.58 -13.65
C ASP A 325 14.41 -1.28 -14.15
N ARG A 326 14.50 -1.95 -15.30
CA ARG A 326 13.34 -2.60 -15.94
C ARG A 326 12.61 -3.56 -15.00
N GLN A 327 13.33 -4.32 -14.18
CA GLN A 327 12.74 -5.29 -13.27
C GLN A 327 11.91 -4.60 -12.19
N THR A 328 12.43 -3.54 -11.57
CA THR A 328 11.68 -2.71 -10.59
C THR A 328 10.44 -2.06 -11.22
N ARG A 329 10.51 -1.60 -12.47
CA ARG A 329 9.34 -1.04 -13.17
C ARG A 329 8.25 -2.08 -13.42
N MET A 330 8.62 -3.30 -13.83
CA MET A 330 7.66 -4.40 -14.02
C MET A 330 7.01 -4.82 -12.69
N GLU A 331 7.78 -4.87 -11.61
CA GLU A 331 7.25 -5.12 -10.26
C GLU A 331 6.24 -4.05 -9.85
N GLY A 332 6.58 -2.77 -10.03
CA GLY A 332 5.68 -1.65 -9.75
C GLY A 332 4.38 -1.71 -10.56
N ALA A 333 4.44 -2.14 -11.82
CA ALA A 333 3.26 -2.32 -12.66
C ALA A 333 2.34 -3.44 -12.13
N GLU A 334 2.89 -4.59 -11.75
CA GLU A 334 2.09 -5.70 -11.21
C GLU A 334 1.52 -5.42 -9.80
N ILE A 335 2.25 -4.67 -8.96
CA ILE A 335 1.74 -4.18 -7.68
C ILE A 335 0.53 -3.27 -7.93
N ASN A 336 0.66 -2.28 -8.81
CA ASN A 336 -0.43 -1.37 -9.14
C ASN A 336 -1.62 -2.09 -9.76
N LYS A 337 -1.39 -3.06 -10.66
CA LYS A 337 -2.45 -3.90 -11.23
C LYS A 337 -3.21 -4.67 -10.16
N SER A 338 -2.50 -5.31 -9.23
CA SER A 338 -3.14 -6.09 -8.16
C SER A 338 -3.92 -5.24 -7.17
N LEU A 339 -3.43 -4.04 -6.81
CA LEU A 339 -4.13 -3.08 -5.96
C LEU A 339 -5.31 -2.41 -6.67
N LEU A 340 -5.19 -2.11 -7.97
CA LEU A 340 -6.30 -1.61 -8.80
C LEU A 340 -7.41 -2.66 -8.90
N ALA A 341 -7.06 -3.93 -9.15
CA ALA A 341 -8.03 -5.02 -9.16
C ALA A 341 -8.77 -5.12 -7.82
N LEU A 342 -8.06 -5.00 -6.69
CA LEU A 342 -8.67 -4.99 -5.36
C LEU A 342 -9.64 -3.81 -5.20
N LYS A 343 -9.24 -2.61 -5.65
CA LYS A 343 -10.08 -1.42 -5.64
C LYS A 343 -11.34 -1.59 -6.49
N GLU A 344 -11.22 -2.16 -7.67
CA GLU A 344 -12.36 -2.42 -8.55
C GLU A 344 -13.28 -3.51 -8.00
N CYS A 345 -12.75 -4.54 -7.33
CA CYS A 345 -13.56 -5.52 -6.63
C CYS A 345 -14.39 -4.88 -5.51
N ILE A 346 -13.76 -4.06 -4.69
CA ILE A 346 -14.44 -3.31 -3.61
C ILE A 346 -15.50 -2.38 -4.20
N ARG A 347 -15.15 -1.58 -5.21
CA ARG A 347 -16.10 -0.68 -5.87
C ARG A 347 -17.30 -1.42 -6.46
N ALA A 348 -17.08 -2.55 -7.12
CA ALA A 348 -18.16 -3.36 -7.70
C ALA A 348 -19.08 -3.96 -6.62
N LEU A 349 -18.52 -4.39 -5.48
CA LEU A 349 -19.30 -4.84 -4.33
C LEU A 349 -20.16 -3.70 -3.75
N GLY A 350 -19.63 -2.49 -3.63
CA GLY A 350 -20.36 -1.34 -3.07
C GLY A 350 -21.50 -0.86 -3.96
N GLN A 351 -21.34 -1.02 -5.26
CA GLN A 351 -22.36 -0.71 -6.26
C GLN A 351 -23.33 -1.88 -6.48
N ASN A 352 -23.21 -2.98 -5.72
CA ASN A 352 -24.01 -4.21 -5.90
C ASN A 352 -24.04 -4.71 -7.35
N LYS A 353 -22.90 -4.62 -8.07
CA LYS A 353 -22.82 -5.11 -9.45
C LYS A 353 -22.99 -6.63 -9.49
N SER A 354 -23.69 -7.12 -10.52
CA SER A 354 -23.91 -8.56 -10.73
C SER A 354 -22.60 -9.34 -10.92
N HIS A 355 -21.59 -8.72 -11.53
CA HIS A 355 -20.27 -9.30 -11.73
C HIS A 355 -19.19 -8.48 -11.01
N THR A 356 -18.43 -9.15 -10.15
CA THR A 356 -17.26 -8.57 -9.45
C THR A 356 -15.96 -9.16 -10.04
N PRO A 357 -14.99 -8.34 -10.47
CA PRO A 357 -13.83 -8.78 -11.26
C PRO A 357 -12.70 -9.42 -10.43
N PHE A 358 -13.00 -10.47 -9.66
CA PHE A 358 -12.01 -11.15 -8.81
C PHE A 358 -10.92 -11.92 -9.59
N ARG A 359 -11.03 -12.02 -10.91
CA ARG A 359 -10.06 -12.76 -11.75
C ARG A 359 -8.89 -11.92 -12.24
N GLU A 360 -8.95 -10.59 -12.10
CA GLU A 360 -7.97 -9.64 -12.65
C GLU A 360 -6.59 -9.72 -11.99
N SER A 361 -6.50 -10.22 -10.75
CA SER A 361 -5.21 -10.41 -10.07
C SER A 361 -5.19 -11.66 -9.19
N LYS A 362 -4.00 -12.25 -8.99
CA LYS A 362 -3.86 -13.38 -8.05
C LYS A 362 -4.22 -13.02 -6.61
N LEU A 363 -3.99 -11.77 -6.22
CA LEU A 363 -4.41 -11.25 -4.91
C LEU A 363 -5.93 -11.31 -4.75
N THR A 364 -6.68 -10.76 -5.70
CA THR A 364 -8.15 -10.75 -5.65
C THR A 364 -8.75 -12.14 -5.79
N GLN A 365 -8.13 -13.03 -6.58
CA GLN A 365 -8.52 -14.44 -6.65
C GLN A 365 -8.41 -15.11 -5.27
N VAL A 366 -7.27 -14.95 -4.59
CA VAL A 366 -7.03 -15.53 -3.26
C VAL A 366 -7.96 -14.96 -2.19
N LEU A 367 -8.29 -13.66 -2.28
CA LEU A 367 -9.15 -12.97 -1.31
C LEU A 367 -10.65 -13.06 -1.63
N ARG A 368 -11.05 -13.67 -2.75
CA ARG A 368 -12.46 -13.75 -3.20
C ARG A 368 -13.40 -14.23 -2.11
N ASP A 369 -13.04 -15.34 -1.47
CA ASP A 369 -13.84 -15.97 -0.42
C ASP A 369 -14.05 -15.08 0.81
N SER A 370 -13.11 -14.17 1.07
CA SER A 370 -13.15 -13.26 2.20
C SER A 370 -14.18 -12.14 2.03
N PHE A 371 -14.44 -11.75 0.78
CA PHE A 371 -15.39 -10.66 0.47
C PHE A 371 -16.80 -11.18 0.15
N ILE A 372 -16.94 -12.28 -0.59
CA ILE A 372 -18.25 -12.77 -1.03
C ILE A 372 -18.86 -13.78 -0.04
N GLY A 373 -18.05 -14.43 0.81
CA GLY A 373 -18.54 -15.48 1.71
C GLY A 373 -19.65 -14.98 2.65
N THR A 374 -20.66 -15.84 2.84
CA THR A 374 -21.84 -15.55 3.68
C THR A 374 -21.48 -15.43 5.16
N ASN A 375 -20.53 -16.25 5.63
CA ASN A 375 -19.96 -16.19 6.97
C ASN A 375 -18.51 -15.66 6.91
N SER A 376 -18.32 -14.50 6.28
CA SER A 376 -17.02 -13.86 6.14
C SER A 376 -17.00 -12.46 6.75
N ARG A 377 -15.96 -12.17 7.54
CA ARG A 377 -15.69 -10.86 8.13
C ARG A 377 -14.32 -10.36 7.72
N THR A 378 -14.22 -9.07 7.46
CA THR A 378 -13.01 -8.44 6.94
C THR A 378 -12.66 -7.18 7.72
N CYS A 379 -11.37 -6.97 7.99
CA CYS A 379 -10.81 -5.75 8.56
C CYS A 379 -9.74 -5.18 7.62
N MET A 380 -9.84 -3.89 7.33
CA MET A 380 -8.81 -3.12 6.64
C MET A 380 -8.09 -2.21 7.63
N ILE A 381 -6.76 -2.22 7.63
CA ILE A 381 -5.93 -1.29 8.39
C ILE A 381 -5.18 -0.39 7.39
N ALA A 382 -5.67 0.83 7.21
CA ALA A 382 -5.04 1.85 6.39
C ALA A 382 -3.86 2.48 7.13
N MET A 383 -2.64 2.27 6.65
CA MET A 383 -1.40 2.78 7.21
C MET A 383 -1.00 4.08 6.52
N ILE A 384 -0.75 5.13 7.28
CA ILE A 384 -0.41 6.44 6.73
C ILE A 384 0.89 7.00 7.32
N SER A 385 1.60 7.77 6.50
CA SER A 385 2.80 8.51 6.91
C SER A 385 2.42 9.95 7.28
N PRO A 386 2.89 10.49 8.42
CA PRO A 386 2.48 11.82 8.89
C PRO A 386 3.17 12.98 8.14
N GLY A 387 4.28 12.73 7.45
CA GLY A 387 5.10 13.78 6.84
C GLY A 387 4.40 14.50 5.69
N MET A 388 4.64 15.81 5.60
CA MET A 388 4.13 16.70 4.55
C MET A 388 4.45 16.18 3.14
N SER A 389 5.66 15.67 2.92
CA SER A 389 6.07 15.08 1.64
C SER A 389 5.25 13.83 1.24
N SER A 390 4.56 13.20 2.21
CA SER A 390 3.70 12.04 1.99
C SER A 390 2.20 12.38 1.92
N CYS A 391 1.83 13.67 1.93
CA CYS A 391 0.43 14.11 2.03
C CYS A 391 -0.44 13.55 0.89
N GLU A 392 0.07 13.56 -0.36
CA GLU A 392 -0.67 13.05 -1.51
C GLU A 392 -0.95 11.53 -1.41
N TYR A 393 0.06 10.73 -1.06
CA TYR A 393 -0.11 9.29 -0.86
C TYR A 393 -1.05 8.98 0.30
N THR A 394 -1.00 9.79 1.36
CA THR A 394 -1.90 9.69 2.50
C THR A 394 -3.34 9.96 2.10
N LEU A 395 -3.62 11.05 1.38
CA LEU A 395 -4.96 11.35 0.85
C LEU A 395 -5.49 10.24 -0.07
N ASN A 396 -4.65 9.68 -0.94
CA ASN A 396 -5.03 8.56 -1.79
C ASN A 396 -5.40 7.31 -0.96
N THR A 397 -4.64 7.03 0.10
CA THR A 397 -4.88 5.91 1.01
C THR A 397 -6.18 6.09 1.79
N LEU A 398 -6.43 7.29 2.30
CA LEU A 398 -7.62 7.63 3.09
C LEU A 398 -8.89 7.59 2.24
N ARG A 399 -8.88 8.21 1.05
CA ARG A 399 -10.00 8.16 0.10
C ARG A 399 -10.33 6.73 -0.31
N TYR A 400 -9.32 5.89 -0.46
CA TYR A 400 -9.53 4.48 -0.74
C TYR A 400 -10.20 3.76 0.43
N ALA A 401 -9.69 3.94 1.65
CA ALA A 401 -10.28 3.35 2.85
C ALA A 401 -11.72 3.80 3.08
N ASP A 402 -12.01 5.08 2.86
CA ASP A 402 -13.37 5.66 2.97
C ASP A 402 -14.36 4.95 2.03
N ARG A 403 -13.95 4.66 0.80
CA ARG A 403 -14.75 3.86 -0.14
C ARG A 403 -14.95 2.41 0.28
N VAL A 404 -14.01 1.81 1.01
CA VAL A 404 -14.19 0.45 1.56
C VAL A 404 -15.24 0.47 2.66
N LYS A 405 -15.32 1.54 3.44
CA LYS A 405 -16.29 1.67 4.53
C LYS A 405 -17.73 1.76 4.00
N GLU A 406 -17.95 2.38 2.84
CA GLU A 406 -19.26 2.40 2.17
C GLU A 406 -19.81 1.00 1.84
N LEU A 407 -18.96 -0.05 1.84
CA LEU A 407 -19.39 -1.43 1.63
C LEU A 407 -20.10 -2.05 2.83
N SER A 408 -19.95 -1.46 4.02
CA SER A 408 -20.67 -1.90 5.20
C SER A 408 -22.15 -1.61 4.99
N PRO A 409 -23.03 -2.62 4.95
CA PRO A 409 -24.46 -2.39 4.80
C PRO A 409 -24.93 -1.54 5.97
N HIS A 410 -25.20 -0.26 5.71
CA HIS A 410 -25.75 0.63 6.72
C HIS A 410 -27.14 0.09 7.07
N ASN A 411 -27.35 -0.22 8.34
CA ASN A 411 -28.66 -0.07 8.95
C ASN A 411 -29.18 1.32 8.54
N GLY A 412 -30.39 1.35 7.97
CA GLY A 412 -30.92 2.51 7.29
C GLY A 412 -30.96 3.80 8.11
N GLY A 413 -30.94 4.92 7.40
CA GLY A 413 -31.35 6.23 7.90
C GLY A 413 -30.25 7.01 8.62
N GLY A 414 -29.46 7.75 7.86
CA GLY A 414 -28.57 8.78 8.40
C GLY A 414 -28.20 9.75 7.29
N GLU A 415 -28.93 10.85 7.24
CA GLU A 415 -28.82 11.91 6.24
C GLU A 415 -27.38 12.38 6.06
N THR A 416 -26.91 12.35 4.82
CA THR A 416 -25.73 13.08 4.37
C THR A 416 -26.03 14.58 4.52
N GLN A 417 -25.62 15.19 5.64
CA GLN A 417 -25.56 16.65 5.72
C GLN A 417 -24.40 17.11 4.84
N ASN A 418 -24.74 17.40 3.58
CA ASN A 418 -23.89 18.15 2.66
C ASN A 418 -23.67 19.58 3.18
N GLN A 419 -22.41 19.98 3.14
CA GLN A 419 -21.90 21.26 2.65
C GLN A 419 -22.70 22.53 2.94
N MET A 420 -22.10 23.41 3.75
CA MET A 420 -22.39 24.85 3.74
C MET A 420 -22.11 25.41 2.35
N GLU A 421 -23.16 25.64 1.57
CA GLU A 421 -23.15 26.57 0.44
C GLU A 421 -23.71 27.91 0.90
N THR A 422 -22.87 28.95 0.82
CA THR A 422 -23.25 30.34 0.97
C THR A 422 -24.14 30.78 -0.20
N GLU A 423 -25.31 31.30 0.16
CA GLU A 423 -26.25 32.02 -0.69
C GLU A 423 -25.58 33.16 -1.46
N ASN A 424 -25.89 33.25 -2.75
CA ASN A 424 -25.94 34.51 -3.49
C ASN A 424 -27.03 34.37 -4.56
N GLU A 425 -28.17 34.98 -4.29
CA GLU A 425 -29.21 35.33 -5.24
C GLU A 425 -28.66 36.35 -6.25
N GLU A 426 -28.75 36.12 -7.56
CA GLU A 426 -29.01 37.17 -8.55
C GLU A 426 -29.74 36.59 -9.79
N THR A 427 -31.03 36.90 -9.83
CA THR A 427 -31.86 37.34 -10.98
C THR A 427 -31.85 36.59 -12.32
N GLU A 428 -33.03 36.03 -12.62
CA GLU A 428 -33.51 35.63 -13.94
C GLU A 428 -33.53 36.80 -14.95
N THR A 429 -33.03 36.56 -16.16
CA THR A 429 -33.64 37.13 -17.37
C THR A 429 -33.61 36.08 -18.50
N SER A 430 -34.80 35.84 -19.03
CA SER A 430 -35.17 34.99 -20.15
C SER A 430 -34.57 35.41 -21.50
N GLY A 431 -34.19 34.44 -22.33
CA GLY A 431 -33.89 34.62 -23.76
C GLY A 431 -33.68 33.27 -24.46
N GLU A 432 -34.40 33.04 -25.56
CA GLU A 432 -34.71 31.77 -26.21
C GLU A 432 -33.63 31.21 -27.18
N GLY A 433 -33.77 29.91 -27.51
CA GLY A 433 -33.22 29.25 -28.70
C GLY A 433 -31.94 28.46 -28.43
N SER A 434 -31.71 27.22 -28.87
CA SER A 434 -32.34 26.36 -29.86
C SER A 434 -31.86 24.92 -29.59
N GLY A 435 -32.74 23.93 -29.73
CA GLY A 435 -32.39 22.52 -29.52
C GLY A 435 -31.39 22.00 -30.56
N HIS A 436 -30.43 21.20 -30.09
CA HIS A 436 -29.71 20.25 -30.92
C HIS A 436 -29.36 19.00 -30.10
N ASN A 437 -29.98 17.88 -30.51
CA ASN A 437 -29.56 16.53 -30.16
C ASN A 437 -28.14 16.29 -30.67
N LEU A 438 -27.25 15.79 -29.81
CA LEU A 438 -25.98 15.19 -30.23
C LEU A 438 -25.72 13.89 -29.46
N SER A 439 -25.28 12.94 -30.24
CA SER A 439 -25.26 11.49 -30.07
C SER A 439 -24.08 10.99 -29.24
N LYS A 440 -24.28 9.78 -28.70
CA LYS A 440 -23.23 8.81 -28.39
C LYS A 440 -22.31 8.66 -29.60
N ASP A 441 -21.00 8.71 -29.38
CA ASP A 441 -19.93 7.93 -30.05
C ASP A 441 -18.59 8.66 -29.85
N GLU A 442 -17.82 8.25 -28.85
CA GLU A 442 -16.35 8.42 -28.81
C GLU A 442 -15.75 7.14 -28.20
N GLU A 443 -15.68 6.09 -29.01
CA GLU A 443 -14.66 5.05 -28.85
C GLU A 443 -13.35 5.60 -29.43
N GLU A 444 -12.30 5.67 -28.59
CA GLU A 444 -10.97 6.10 -28.99
C GLU A 444 -10.36 5.12 -30.00
N ASP A 445 -10.26 5.58 -31.25
CA ASP A 445 -9.52 4.93 -32.33
C ASP A 445 -8.00 4.84 -32.00
N ILE A 446 -7.51 3.62 -31.78
CA ILE A 446 -6.09 3.33 -31.57
C ILE A 446 -5.39 3.37 -32.93
N SER A 447 -4.53 4.39 -33.12
CA SER A 447 -3.72 4.57 -34.34
C SER A 447 -2.98 3.28 -34.77
N PRO A 448 -2.96 2.93 -36.09
CA PRO A 448 -2.26 1.77 -36.64
C PRO A 448 -0.76 1.69 -36.28
N HIS A 449 -0.14 2.83 -35.98
CA HIS A 449 1.26 2.90 -35.54
C HIS A 449 1.47 2.25 -34.16
N MET A 450 0.47 2.33 -33.27
CA MET A 450 0.53 1.74 -31.94
C MET A 450 0.46 0.21 -31.99
N PHE A 451 -0.25 -0.35 -32.97
CA PHE A 451 -0.35 -1.79 -33.18
C PHE A 451 0.99 -2.37 -33.66
N ASN A 452 1.60 -1.76 -34.67
CA ASN A 452 2.91 -2.17 -35.19
C ASN A 452 4.01 -2.07 -34.13
N PHE A 453 3.97 -1.03 -33.29
CA PHE A 453 4.91 -0.90 -32.17
C PHE A 453 4.71 -2.00 -31.12
N ARG A 454 3.46 -2.33 -30.79
CA ARG A 454 3.13 -3.39 -29.81
C ARG A 454 3.55 -4.77 -30.31
N GLU A 455 3.40 -5.04 -31.60
CA GLU A 455 3.83 -6.29 -32.22
C GLU A 455 5.36 -6.42 -32.23
N ALA A 456 6.09 -5.36 -32.64
CA ALA A 456 7.55 -5.35 -32.61
C ALA A 456 8.11 -5.54 -31.18
N MET A 457 7.49 -4.90 -30.19
CA MET A 457 7.86 -5.08 -28.78
C MET A 457 7.58 -6.50 -28.27
N SER A 458 6.50 -7.14 -28.73
CA SER A 458 6.20 -8.54 -28.40
C SER A 458 7.25 -9.49 -28.98
N GLN A 459 7.66 -9.30 -30.23
CA GLN A 459 8.69 -10.13 -30.87
C GLN A 459 10.07 -9.97 -30.22
N ILE A 460 10.44 -8.76 -29.82
CA ILE A 460 11.69 -8.51 -29.08
C ILE A 460 11.64 -9.22 -27.72
N SER A 461 10.52 -9.11 -26.99
CA SER A 461 10.36 -9.77 -25.69
C SER A 461 10.46 -11.30 -25.79
N GLU A 462 9.88 -11.90 -26.82
CA GLU A 462 9.93 -13.35 -27.02
C GLU A 462 11.36 -13.83 -27.39
N ARG A 463 12.09 -13.06 -28.21
CA ARG A 463 13.49 -13.37 -28.55
C ARG A 463 14.40 -13.24 -27.32
N GLU A 464 14.19 -12.22 -26.51
CA GLU A 464 14.93 -12.03 -25.27
C GLU A 464 14.70 -13.18 -24.28
N GLU A 465 13.45 -13.61 -24.10
CA GLU A 465 13.12 -14.73 -23.22
C GLU A 465 13.80 -16.03 -23.67
N LYS A 466 13.83 -16.30 -24.99
CA LYS A 466 14.55 -17.46 -25.56
C LYS A 466 16.06 -17.40 -25.32
N VAL A 467 16.68 -16.22 -25.47
CA VAL A 467 18.13 -16.04 -25.22
C VAL A 467 18.47 -16.23 -23.75
N VAL A 468 17.65 -15.67 -22.85
CA VAL A 468 17.85 -15.79 -21.40
C VAL A 468 17.73 -17.25 -20.95
N GLU A 469 16.78 -18.00 -21.50
CA GLU A 469 16.61 -19.42 -21.14
C GLU A 469 17.80 -20.27 -21.64
N GLN A 470 18.29 -20.04 -22.87
CA GLN A 470 19.49 -20.71 -23.36
C GLN A 470 20.75 -20.37 -22.53
N LEU A 471 20.89 -19.14 -22.06
CA LEU A 471 21.99 -18.74 -21.17
C LEU A 471 21.90 -19.44 -19.81
N ARG A 472 20.70 -19.61 -19.26
CA ARG A 472 20.50 -20.35 -17.99
C ARG A 472 20.87 -21.82 -18.14
N GLU A 473 20.43 -22.46 -19.22
CA GLU A 473 20.79 -23.84 -19.52
C GLU A 473 22.30 -24.00 -19.72
N LEU A 474 22.92 -23.08 -20.46
CA LEU A 474 24.37 -23.10 -20.68
C LEU A 474 25.13 -22.96 -19.36
N ARG A 475 24.74 -22.00 -18.50
CA ARG A 475 25.33 -21.82 -17.17
C ARG A 475 25.22 -23.09 -16.33
N GLN A 476 24.05 -23.72 -16.29
CA GLN A 476 23.84 -24.93 -15.50
C GLN A 476 24.73 -26.08 -15.98
N ARG A 477 24.83 -26.27 -17.31
CA ARG A 477 25.71 -27.29 -17.90
C ARG A 477 27.19 -26.98 -17.62
N MET A 478 27.61 -25.72 -17.76
CA MET A 478 28.98 -25.31 -17.48
C MET A 478 29.39 -25.56 -16.03
N MET A 479 28.52 -25.22 -15.09
CA MET A 479 28.75 -25.50 -13.67
C MET A 479 28.90 -27.01 -13.42
N THR A 480 28.01 -27.82 -13.99
CA THR A 480 28.02 -29.28 -13.79
C THR A 480 29.31 -29.92 -14.32
N GLU A 481 29.78 -29.50 -15.50
CA GLU A 481 31.03 -30.01 -16.08
C GLU A 481 32.27 -29.49 -15.33
N LEU A 482 32.26 -28.25 -14.84
CA LEU A 482 33.34 -27.73 -14.00
C LEU A 482 33.43 -28.48 -12.66
N ASP A 483 32.29 -28.74 -12.02
CA ASP A 483 32.23 -29.53 -10.79
C ASP A 483 32.75 -30.96 -11.02
N TYR A 484 32.44 -31.56 -12.17
CA TYR A 484 32.97 -32.86 -12.56
C TYR A 484 34.48 -32.83 -12.82
N LEU A 485 34.98 -31.84 -13.57
CA LEU A 485 36.41 -31.65 -13.83
C LEU A 485 37.20 -31.40 -12.54
N LEU A 486 36.63 -30.70 -11.56
CA LEU A 486 37.24 -30.54 -10.24
C LEU A 486 37.23 -31.87 -9.48
N GLY A 487 36.11 -32.60 -9.49
CA GLY A 487 35.97 -33.88 -8.79
C GLY A 487 36.94 -34.96 -9.29
N ILE A 488 37.27 -34.98 -10.58
CA ILE A 488 38.26 -35.95 -11.10
C ILE A 488 39.68 -35.67 -10.61
N THR A 489 40.03 -34.41 -10.30
CA THR A 489 41.36 -34.07 -9.74
C THR A 489 41.57 -34.56 -8.32
N GLU A 490 40.49 -34.93 -7.63
CA GLU A 490 40.50 -35.42 -6.25
C GLU A 490 40.49 -36.96 -6.16
N GLN A 491 40.41 -37.67 -7.30
CA GLN A 491 40.38 -39.13 -7.31
C GLN A 491 41.78 -39.76 -7.28
N PRO A 492 41.98 -40.87 -6.55
CA PRO A 492 43.28 -41.52 -6.40
C PRO A 492 43.85 -42.14 -7.69
N ASP A 493 43.02 -42.33 -8.71
CA ASP A 493 43.34 -42.85 -10.05
C ASP A 493 43.38 -41.75 -11.13
N TYR A 494 43.64 -40.50 -10.72
CA TYR A 494 43.71 -39.34 -11.61
C TYR A 494 44.66 -39.55 -12.82
N ASP A 495 44.10 -39.38 -14.02
CA ASP A 495 44.83 -39.36 -15.28
C ASP A 495 44.84 -37.95 -15.90
N LEU A 496 46.04 -37.39 -16.03
CA LEU A 496 46.27 -36.06 -16.57
C LEU A 496 45.87 -35.95 -18.05
N GLU A 497 46.07 -37.01 -18.84
CA GLU A 497 45.78 -36.98 -20.27
C GLU A 497 44.26 -36.94 -20.52
N THR A 498 43.49 -37.74 -19.78
CA THR A 498 42.03 -37.70 -19.76
C THR A 498 41.49 -36.35 -19.27
N PHE A 499 42.08 -35.76 -18.23
CA PHE A 499 41.71 -34.43 -17.74
C PHE A 499 41.92 -33.36 -18.83
N LEU A 500 43.09 -33.33 -19.47
CA LEU A 500 43.42 -32.35 -20.50
C LEU A 500 42.52 -32.49 -21.74
N SER A 501 42.22 -33.73 -22.16
CA SER A 501 41.30 -33.97 -23.27
C SER A 501 39.90 -33.41 -22.97
N ARG A 502 39.33 -33.72 -21.80
CA ARG A 502 38.00 -33.25 -21.41
C ARG A 502 37.93 -31.76 -21.15
N ALA A 503 38.95 -31.17 -20.53
CA ALA A 503 39.02 -29.73 -20.31
C ALA A 503 39.05 -28.97 -21.65
N LYS A 504 39.77 -29.50 -22.65
CA LYS A 504 39.78 -28.94 -24.01
C LYS A 504 38.43 -29.05 -24.69
N ASP A 505 37.79 -30.22 -24.64
CA ASP A 505 36.45 -30.45 -25.20
C ASP A 505 35.40 -29.52 -24.56
N PHE A 506 35.50 -29.31 -23.24
CA PHE A 506 34.64 -28.39 -22.49
C PHE A 506 34.76 -26.94 -22.98
N VAL A 507 35.98 -26.44 -23.16
CA VAL A 507 36.24 -25.08 -23.64
C VAL A 507 35.73 -24.90 -25.07
N GLU A 508 35.98 -25.86 -25.96
CA GLU A 508 35.53 -25.81 -27.35
C GLU A 508 34.00 -25.91 -27.47
N ALA A 509 33.36 -26.78 -26.68
CA ALA A 509 31.90 -26.91 -26.65
C ALA A 509 31.22 -25.65 -26.07
N SER A 510 31.79 -25.07 -25.01
CA SER A 510 31.28 -23.85 -24.39
C SER A 510 31.42 -22.64 -25.32
N SER A 511 32.56 -22.51 -25.99
CA SER A 511 32.82 -21.46 -26.98
C SER A 511 31.81 -21.50 -28.14
N ARG A 512 31.57 -22.68 -28.72
CA ARG A 512 30.58 -22.86 -29.80
C ARG A 512 29.16 -22.45 -29.39
N LYS A 513 28.74 -22.80 -28.17
CA LYS A 513 27.41 -22.44 -27.66
C LYS A 513 27.29 -20.95 -27.36
N LEU A 514 28.32 -20.32 -26.80
CA LEU A 514 28.35 -18.87 -26.59
C LEU A 514 28.27 -18.10 -27.92
N LEU A 515 28.94 -18.59 -28.96
CA LEU A 515 28.84 -18.04 -30.31
C LEU A 515 27.44 -18.19 -30.91
N SER A 516 26.78 -19.33 -30.68
CA SER A 516 25.38 -19.56 -31.08
C SER A 516 24.42 -18.56 -30.40
N VAL A 517 24.58 -18.34 -29.10
CA VAL A 517 23.78 -17.37 -28.34
C VAL A 517 24.05 -15.94 -28.79
N ARG A 518 25.31 -15.60 -29.10
CA ARG A 518 25.67 -14.30 -29.70
C ARG A 518 24.97 -14.07 -31.04
N GLY A 519 24.85 -15.11 -31.88
CA GLY A 519 24.13 -15.03 -33.16
C GLY A 519 22.65 -14.69 -33.01
N MET A 520 22.02 -15.06 -31.89
CA MET A 520 20.62 -14.72 -31.59
C MET A 520 20.42 -13.28 -31.12
N LEU A 521 21.50 -12.59 -30.70
CA LEU A 521 21.47 -11.21 -30.20
C LEU A 521 21.75 -10.16 -31.28
N VAL A 522 22.30 -10.55 -32.43
CA VAL A 522 22.59 -9.63 -33.53
C VAL A 522 21.35 -9.57 -34.45
N PRO A 523 20.72 -8.39 -34.63
CA PRO A 523 19.67 -8.25 -35.63
C PRO A 523 20.28 -8.51 -37.02
N VAL A 524 19.65 -9.39 -37.80
CA VAL A 524 19.93 -9.52 -39.23
C VAL A 524 19.78 -8.13 -39.82
N SER A 525 20.90 -7.54 -40.22
CA SER A 525 20.93 -6.26 -40.92
C SER A 525 20.73 -6.60 -42.39
N ASP A 526 19.48 -6.63 -42.82
CA ASP A 526 19.08 -6.52 -44.23
C ASP A 526 18.20 -5.28 -44.38
#